data_AF-A0A7H8NP78-F1
#
_entry.id   AF-A0A7H8NP78-F1
#
_cell.length_a   1.000
_cell.length_b   1.000
_cell.length_c   1.000
_cell.angle_alpha   90.00
_cell.angle_beta   90.00
_cell.angle_gamma   90.00
#
_symmetry.space_group_name_H-M   'P 1'
#
loop_
_entity.id
_entity.type
_entity.pdbx_description
1 polymer ?
#
loop_
_entity_poly.entity_id
_entity_poly.type
_entity_poly.pdbx_seq_one_letter_code
_entity_poly.pdbx_strand_id
1 'polypeptide(L)'
;MPTLSADTERLLTEFAGKPDVTTDQVDNLRRAIANSPALATQVDAAIAAGHLQRFELLPADSSVGGEYDGGAKTISLPASSLSTPTAPDRHDAAELTFVLGHELQHGFNDAATELAYKQFDADIADIAARDSTHDYTQAIGTLLAANRRDEASANIEGWNALVGMVKTANPDATLQDVYGASTRAKEFVRVQPGPPMTYTAHPDLTLNEDLSMTATAANIEGMGKHYYDEGVSSRLGPNGNSDYQNYYATDAIGRACEEEAKNPAPDGISRMSVNMAQLGLQESLLEQNGLSLGKGAPPRQPYFDTSTSPSTLHYFDHTVGTYAHVPITAQTAPLAGGNDRALHDQIRGKVAELDAANGRSFDASSERLSASLLVLARENGLDRVDHVVLSRQSGDIAAAQNVFVVKGALDDPASLRASAATAEAVQRPVQESLDSLAIVNQRQADHASQEQTRQQVQEQQRSALSH
;
A
#
# COMPACT_ATOMS: atom_id res chain seq x y z
N MET A 1 -47.42 3.34 -4.45
CA MET A 1 -46.03 3.55 -3.99
C MET A 1 -46.09 3.90 -2.52
N PRO A 2 -45.25 3.30 -1.65
CA PRO A 2 -45.16 3.74 -0.27
C PRO A 2 -44.77 5.22 -0.25
N THR A 3 -45.36 5.98 0.68
CA THR A 3 -45.02 7.39 0.88
C THR A 3 -43.72 7.46 1.66
N LEU A 4 -42.72 8.16 1.11
CA LEU A 4 -41.47 8.43 1.82
C LEU A 4 -41.73 9.30 3.05
N SER A 5 -40.86 9.20 4.06
CA SER A 5 -40.99 10.05 5.25
C SER A 5 -40.80 11.54 4.89
N ALA A 6 -41.31 12.41 5.76
CA ALA A 6 -41.14 13.85 5.60
C ALA A 6 -39.66 14.27 5.61
N ASP A 7 -38.83 13.56 6.38
CA ASP A 7 -37.39 13.82 6.47
C ASP A 7 -36.65 13.38 5.21
N THR A 8 -37.01 12.22 4.65
CA THR A 8 -36.49 11.78 3.35
C THR A 8 -36.88 12.75 2.23
N GLU A 9 -38.15 13.19 2.17
CA GLU A 9 -38.58 14.19 1.17
C GLU A 9 -37.90 15.56 1.37
N ARG A 10 -37.59 15.94 2.61
CA ARG A 10 -36.80 17.14 2.90
C ARG A 10 -35.42 17.04 2.25
N LEU A 11 -34.68 15.94 2.46
CA LEU A 11 -33.35 15.78 1.87
C LEU A 11 -33.40 15.73 0.32
N LEU A 12 -34.40 15.08 -0.26
CA LEU A 12 -34.61 15.09 -1.71
C LEU A 12 -34.90 16.50 -2.25
N THR A 13 -35.65 17.31 -1.49
CA THR A 13 -35.94 18.71 -1.85
C THR A 13 -34.69 19.58 -1.76
N GLU A 14 -33.85 19.38 -0.73
CA GLU A 14 -32.57 20.07 -0.59
C GLU A 14 -31.62 19.71 -1.74
N PHE A 15 -31.55 18.43 -2.13
CA PHE A 15 -30.79 17.97 -3.29
C PHE A 15 -31.30 18.61 -4.60
N ALA A 16 -32.62 18.66 -4.79
CA ALA A 16 -33.25 19.32 -5.94
C ALA A 16 -32.96 20.83 -6.04
N GLY A 17 -32.64 21.47 -4.91
CA GLY A 17 -32.29 22.90 -4.85
C GLY A 17 -30.86 23.22 -5.29
N LYS A 18 -30.02 22.21 -5.54
CA LYS A 18 -28.63 22.41 -5.98
C LYS A 18 -28.59 22.82 -7.47
N PRO A 19 -27.71 23.76 -7.86
CA PRO A 19 -27.71 24.33 -9.20
C PRO A 19 -27.40 23.33 -10.32
N ASP A 20 -26.62 22.29 -10.01
CA ASP A 20 -26.15 21.30 -10.98
C ASP A 20 -26.99 20.01 -10.96
N VAL A 21 -28.09 20.00 -10.20
CA VAL A 21 -29.00 18.85 -10.07
C VAL A 21 -30.25 19.06 -10.92
N THR A 22 -30.59 18.05 -11.71
CA THR A 22 -31.76 18.06 -12.59
C THR A 22 -32.97 17.40 -11.94
N THR A 23 -34.18 17.73 -12.38
CA THR A 23 -35.41 17.06 -11.94
C THR A 23 -35.38 15.56 -12.18
N ASP A 24 -34.84 15.11 -13.32
CA ASP A 24 -34.74 13.69 -13.66
C ASP A 24 -33.85 12.93 -12.66
N GLN A 25 -32.74 13.52 -12.22
CA GLN A 25 -31.85 12.94 -11.20
C GLN A 25 -32.54 12.78 -9.85
N VAL A 26 -33.27 13.80 -9.42
CA VAL A 26 -34.04 13.75 -8.16
C VAL A 26 -35.15 12.70 -8.26
N ASP A 27 -35.83 12.61 -9.41
CA ASP A 27 -36.90 11.66 -9.62
C ASP A 27 -36.39 10.21 -9.66
N ASN A 28 -35.22 9.95 -10.27
CA ASN A 28 -34.58 8.65 -10.25
C ASN A 28 -34.16 8.25 -8.83
N LEU A 29 -33.54 9.16 -8.06
CA LEU A 29 -33.20 8.91 -6.66
C LEU A 29 -34.45 8.63 -5.81
N ARG A 30 -35.48 9.47 -5.92
CA ARG A 30 -36.76 9.28 -5.24
C ARG A 30 -37.38 7.93 -5.57
N ARG A 31 -37.39 7.53 -6.85
CA ARG A 31 -37.91 6.24 -7.30
C ARG A 31 -37.12 5.07 -6.73
N ALA A 32 -35.78 5.14 -6.71
CA ALA A 32 -34.94 4.10 -6.15
C ALA A 32 -35.26 3.83 -4.67
N ILE A 33 -35.41 4.89 -3.88
CA ILE A 33 -35.78 4.79 -2.46
C ILE A 33 -37.21 4.27 -2.31
N ALA A 34 -38.18 4.89 -2.98
CA ALA A 34 -39.60 4.55 -2.81
C ALA A 34 -39.97 3.14 -3.32
N ASN A 35 -39.22 2.60 -4.27
CA ASN A 35 -39.48 1.27 -4.81
C ASN A 35 -38.81 0.14 -4.03
N SER A 36 -38.00 0.44 -3.00
CA SER A 36 -37.43 -0.56 -2.10
C SER A 36 -37.77 -0.24 -0.64
N PRO A 37 -38.71 -0.97 -0.01
CA PRO A 37 -39.06 -0.78 1.40
C PRO A 37 -37.87 -0.94 2.37
N ALA A 38 -36.94 -1.83 2.05
CA ALA A 38 -35.70 -1.99 2.81
C ALA A 38 -34.85 -0.71 2.75
N LEU A 39 -34.64 -0.17 1.54
CA LEU A 39 -33.88 1.07 1.34
C LEU A 39 -34.57 2.27 1.99
N ALA A 40 -35.88 2.43 1.82
CA ALA A 40 -36.63 3.51 2.47
C ALA A 40 -36.49 3.47 4.00
N THR A 41 -36.57 2.28 4.60
CA THR A 41 -36.36 2.08 6.04
C THR A 41 -34.93 2.44 6.46
N GLN A 42 -33.94 2.04 5.66
CA GLN A 42 -32.53 2.33 5.93
C GLN A 42 -32.22 3.83 5.83
N VAL A 43 -32.76 4.53 4.83
CA VAL A 43 -32.64 6.00 4.70
C VAL A 43 -33.23 6.69 5.92
N ASP A 44 -34.47 6.34 6.29
CA ASP A 44 -35.13 6.95 7.45
C ASP A 44 -34.35 6.70 8.75
N ALA A 45 -33.84 5.48 8.93
CA ALA A 45 -32.99 5.14 10.08
C ALA A 45 -31.67 5.92 10.09
N ALA A 46 -31.03 6.08 8.92
CA ALA A 46 -29.78 6.83 8.80
C ALA A 46 -29.98 8.31 9.09
N ILE A 47 -31.09 8.91 8.65
CA ILE A 47 -31.44 10.30 8.97
C ILE A 47 -31.71 10.43 10.47
N ALA A 48 -32.53 9.55 11.04
CA ALA A 48 -32.91 9.60 12.46
C ALA A 48 -31.70 9.42 13.39
N ALA A 49 -30.74 8.59 13.01
CA ALA A 49 -29.50 8.37 13.75
C ALA A 49 -28.42 9.44 13.47
N GLY A 50 -28.67 10.37 12.53
CA GLY A 50 -27.71 11.42 12.16
C GLY A 50 -26.57 10.95 11.27
N HIS A 51 -26.69 9.76 10.68
CA HIS A 51 -25.73 9.20 9.72
C HIS A 51 -25.87 9.81 8.33
N LEU A 52 -27.06 10.31 7.96
CA LEU A 52 -27.30 10.97 6.68
C LEU A 52 -27.91 12.37 6.88
N GLN A 53 -27.25 13.38 6.32
CA GLN A 53 -27.68 14.78 6.36
C GLN A 53 -27.98 15.38 4.99
N ARG A 54 -27.40 14.85 3.90
CA ARG A 54 -27.61 15.37 2.54
C ARG A 54 -27.15 14.39 1.47
N PHE A 55 -27.69 14.59 0.27
CA PHE A 55 -27.21 13.98 -0.97
C PHE A 55 -26.45 15.01 -1.80
N GLU A 56 -25.38 14.59 -2.46
CA GLU A 56 -24.62 15.41 -3.40
C GLU A 56 -24.27 14.65 -4.70
N LEU A 57 -23.82 15.39 -5.72
CA LEU A 57 -23.25 14.79 -6.92
C LEU A 57 -21.75 14.63 -6.73
N LEU A 58 -21.21 13.50 -7.15
CA LEU A 58 -19.76 13.33 -7.25
C LEU A 58 -19.16 14.26 -8.32
N PRO A 59 -17.89 14.68 -8.16
CA PRO A 59 -17.13 15.32 -9.23
C PRO A 59 -17.17 14.50 -10.53
N ALA A 60 -17.17 15.18 -11.67
CA ALA A 60 -17.37 14.55 -12.98
C ALA A 60 -16.24 13.57 -13.39
N ASP A 61 -15.06 13.70 -12.79
CA ASP A 61 -13.89 12.85 -12.97
C ASP A 61 -13.82 11.68 -11.97
N SER A 62 -14.79 11.57 -11.06
CA SER A 62 -14.88 10.46 -10.13
C SER A 62 -15.25 9.15 -10.84
N SER A 63 -14.57 8.07 -10.47
CA SER A 63 -14.78 6.73 -11.02
C SER A 63 -15.47 5.75 -10.06
N VAL A 64 -15.87 6.21 -8.87
CA VAL A 64 -16.57 5.36 -7.88
C VAL A 64 -18.08 5.33 -8.13
N GLY A 65 -18.73 4.24 -7.74
CA GLY A 65 -20.18 4.05 -7.91
C GLY A 65 -21.03 4.91 -6.97
N GLY A 66 -20.48 5.25 -5.82
CA GLY A 66 -21.04 6.09 -4.76
C GLY A 66 -19.94 6.38 -3.73
N GLU A 67 -20.17 7.34 -2.85
CA GLU A 67 -19.26 7.64 -1.74
C GLU A 67 -20.05 8.14 -0.53
N TYR A 68 -19.72 7.62 0.65
CA TYR A 68 -20.15 8.16 1.93
C TYR A 68 -19.03 8.97 2.61
N ASP A 69 -19.32 10.23 2.93
CA ASP A 69 -18.46 11.08 3.77
C ASP A 69 -18.96 11.07 5.22
N GLY A 70 -18.17 10.45 6.10
CA GLY A 70 -18.44 10.36 7.54
C GLY A 70 -18.36 11.68 8.30
N GLY A 71 -17.54 12.63 7.88
CA GLY A 71 -17.45 13.95 8.52
C GLY A 71 -18.64 14.84 8.16
N ALA A 72 -19.00 14.84 6.87
CA ALA A 72 -20.10 15.62 6.32
C ALA A 72 -21.47 14.94 6.44
N LYS A 73 -21.51 13.64 6.79
CA LYS A 73 -22.71 12.79 6.80
C LYS A 73 -23.44 12.86 5.45
N THR A 74 -22.68 12.75 4.36
CA THR A 74 -23.15 13.01 2.99
C THR A 74 -23.00 11.74 2.15
N ILE A 75 -24.01 11.44 1.34
CA ILE A 75 -23.87 10.46 0.25
C ILE A 75 -23.74 11.21 -1.06
N SER A 76 -22.66 10.94 -1.79
CA SER A 76 -22.39 11.50 -3.11
C SER A 76 -22.54 10.42 -4.18
N LEU A 77 -23.26 10.72 -5.25
CA LEU A 77 -23.53 9.78 -6.36
C LEU A 77 -23.08 10.36 -7.70
N PRO A 78 -22.60 9.54 -8.65
CA PRO A 78 -22.28 10.02 -10.00
C PRO A 78 -23.54 10.56 -10.69
N ALA A 79 -23.43 11.72 -11.36
CA ALA A 79 -24.54 12.28 -12.12
C ALA A 79 -25.11 11.28 -13.16
N SER A 80 -24.25 10.46 -13.76
CA SER A 80 -24.64 9.40 -14.71
C SER A 80 -25.50 8.32 -14.06
N SER A 81 -25.24 7.95 -12.81
CA SER A 81 -26.03 6.94 -12.07
C SER A 81 -27.46 7.42 -11.76
N LEU A 82 -27.67 8.73 -11.75
CA LEU A 82 -28.96 9.35 -11.47
C LEU A 82 -29.70 9.81 -12.73
N SER A 83 -29.05 9.84 -13.89
CA SER A 83 -29.64 10.40 -15.11
C SER A 83 -30.24 9.31 -16.00
N THR A 84 -31.37 9.60 -16.64
CA THR A 84 -31.97 8.74 -17.65
C THR A 84 -31.20 8.88 -18.97
N PRO A 85 -30.51 7.83 -19.45
CA PRO A 85 -29.78 7.90 -20.71
C PRO A 85 -30.75 7.98 -21.89
N THR A 86 -30.25 8.41 -23.05
CA THR A 86 -31.04 8.39 -24.28
C THR A 86 -31.32 6.96 -24.72
N ALA A 87 -32.53 6.72 -25.23
CA ALA A 87 -32.91 5.43 -25.79
C ALA A 87 -31.90 4.94 -26.87
N PRO A 88 -31.61 3.64 -26.95
CA PRO A 88 -32.33 2.51 -26.34
C PRO A 88 -31.94 2.19 -24.89
N ASP A 89 -30.92 2.86 -24.35
CA ASP A 89 -30.45 2.62 -22.99
C ASP A 89 -31.49 3.06 -21.96
N ARG A 90 -31.41 2.48 -20.76
CA ARG A 90 -32.31 2.79 -19.64
C ARG A 90 -31.53 3.05 -18.39
N HIS A 91 -32.13 3.82 -17.49
CA HIS A 91 -31.60 4.03 -16.14
C HIS A 91 -31.51 2.69 -15.42
N ASP A 92 -30.33 2.41 -14.85
CA ASP A 92 -30.09 1.20 -14.05
C ASP A 92 -30.53 1.43 -12.61
N ALA A 93 -31.84 1.32 -12.38
CA ALA A 93 -32.42 1.49 -11.06
C ALA A 93 -31.92 0.43 -10.05
N ALA A 94 -31.57 -0.77 -10.52
CA ALA A 94 -31.08 -1.85 -9.67
C ALA A 94 -29.70 -1.51 -9.10
N GLU A 95 -28.81 -1.01 -9.94
CA GLU A 95 -27.48 -0.55 -9.51
C GLU A 95 -27.58 0.63 -8.56
N LEU A 96 -28.41 1.65 -8.87
CA LEU A 96 -28.61 2.80 -7.99
C LEU A 96 -29.16 2.39 -6.62
N THR A 97 -30.17 1.52 -6.59
CA THR A 97 -30.75 1.01 -5.34
C THR A 97 -29.72 0.23 -4.52
N PHE A 98 -28.92 -0.62 -5.16
CA PHE A 98 -27.89 -1.39 -4.48
C PHE A 98 -26.82 -0.48 -3.87
N VAL A 99 -26.25 0.42 -4.69
CA VAL A 99 -25.20 1.35 -4.25
C VAL A 99 -25.71 2.22 -3.11
N LEU A 100 -26.93 2.75 -3.19
CA LEU A 100 -27.45 3.59 -2.11
C LEU A 100 -27.59 2.82 -0.79
N GLY A 101 -28.04 1.56 -0.83
CA GLY A 101 -28.10 0.71 0.35
C GLY A 101 -26.71 0.40 0.94
N HIS A 102 -25.71 0.25 0.08
CA HIS A 102 -24.31 0.08 0.44
C HIS A 102 -23.74 1.33 1.13
N GLU A 103 -23.82 2.50 0.48
CA GLU A 103 -23.26 3.75 1.03
C GLU A 103 -23.92 4.17 2.36
N LEU A 104 -25.22 3.89 2.54
CA LEU A 104 -25.91 4.15 3.81
C LEU A 104 -25.32 3.34 4.96
N GLN A 105 -24.90 2.09 4.69
CA GLN A 105 -24.37 1.21 5.71
C GLN A 105 -23.00 1.67 6.24
N HIS A 106 -22.18 2.30 5.39
CA HIS A 106 -20.96 2.98 5.86
C HIS A 106 -21.29 4.04 6.92
N GLY A 107 -22.43 4.74 6.81
CA GLY A 107 -22.87 5.67 7.83
C GLY A 107 -23.14 5.04 9.19
N PHE A 108 -23.70 3.84 9.23
CA PHE A 108 -23.90 3.07 10.47
C PHE A 108 -22.59 2.49 11.02
N ASN A 109 -21.63 2.19 10.14
CA ASN A 109 -20.33 1.63 10.51
C ASN A 109 -19.30 2.71 10.90
N ASP A 110 -19.52 3.97 10.51
CA ASP A 110 -18.61 5.10 10.63
C ASP A 110 -17.95 5.23 12.00
N ALA A 111 -18.72 5.14 13.09
CA ALA A 111 -18.16 5.24 14.44
C ALA A 111 -17.18 4.10 14.77
N ALA A 112 -17.44 2.89 14.28
CA ALA A 112 -16.55 1.74 14.45
C ALA A 112 -15.32 1.87 13.55
N THR A 113 -15.49 2.35 12.32
CA THR A 113 -14.39 2.63 11.38
C THR A 113 -13.47 3.72 11.93
N GLU A 114 -14.00 4.85 12.41
CA GLU A 114 -13.22 5.89 13.08
C GLU A 114 -12.43 5.37 14.28
N LEU A 115 -13.05 4.50 15.10
CA LEU A 115 -12.37 3.90 16.24
C LEU A 115 -11.21 3.00 15.80
N ALA A 116 -11.39 2.23 14.72
CA ALA A 116 -10.33 1.38 14.16
C ALA A 116 -9.14 2.22 13.67
N TYR A 117 -9.38 3.33 12.98
CA TYR A 117 -8.31 4.25 12.55
C TYR A 117 -7.61 4.93 13.73
N LYS A 118 -8.37 5.39 14.74
CA LYS A 118 -7.77 5.96 15.97
C LYS A 118 -6.90 4.96 16.73
N GLN A 119 -7.35 3.70 16.80
CA GLN A 119 -6.56 2.64 17.42
C GLN A 119 -5.31 2.33 16.60
N PHE A 120 -5.43 2.24 15.27
CA PHE A 120 -4.31 2.05 14.38
C PHE A 120 -3.26 3.16 14.52
N ASP A 121 -3.68 4.42 14.51
CA ASP A 121 -2.78 5.58 14.69
C ASP A 121 -2.05 5.50 16.05
N ALA A 122 -2.73 5.04 17.11
CA ALA A 122 -2.10 4.83 18.41
C ALA A 122 -1.09 3.65 18.40
N ASP A 123 -1.45 2.55 17.75
CA ASP A 123 -0.60 1.36 17.65
C ASP A 123 0.69 1.66 16.86
N ILE A 124 0.60 2.35 15.73
CA ILE A 124 1.78 2.68 14.91
C ILE A 124 2.71 3.67 15.62
N ALA A 125 2.17 4.61 16.41
CA ALA A 125 2.96 5.52 17.23
C ALA A 125 3.69 4.79 18.37
N ASP A 126 3.03 3.85 19.05
CA ASP A 126 3.68 3.00 20.06
C ASP A 126 4.76 2.11 19.45
N ILE A 127 4.53 1.56 18.26
CA ILE A 127 5.52 0.74 17.53
C ILE A 127 6.75 1.59 17.17
N ALA A 128 6.55 2.78 16.59
CA ALA A 128 7.63 3.66 16.13
C ALA A 128 8.50 4.23 17.26
N ALA A 129 7.99 4.26 18.49
CA ALA A 129 8.70 4.78 19.67
C ALA A 129 9.65 3.76 20.33
N ARG A 130 9.75 2.53 19.81
CA ARG A 130 10.53 1.44 20.42
C ARG A 130 12.01 1.52 20.00
N ASP A 131 12.90 0.99 20.83
CA ASP A 131 14.33 0.85 20.48
C ASP A 131 14.64 -0.41 19.64
N SER A 132 13.64 -1.30 19.48
CA SER A 132 13.73 -2.58 18.79
C SER A 132 13.16 -2.51 17.37
N THR A 133 13.09 -3.64 16.67
CA THR A 133 12.35 -3.75 15.40
C THR A 133 10.92 -3.21 15.53
N HIS A 134 10.50 -2.44 14.52
CA HIS A 134 9.16 -1.87 14.39
C HIS A 134 8.32 -2.78 13.46
N ASP A 135 7.65 -3.78 14.03
CA ASP A 135 6.77 -4.68 13.26
C ASP A 135 5.34 -4.14 13.22
N TYR A 136 4.93 -3.66 12.04
CA TYR A 136 3.60 -3.09 11.81
C TYR A 136 2.56 -4.12 11.35
N THR A 137 2.95 -5.39 11.16
CA THR A 137 2.11 -6.41 10.53
C THR A 137 0.76 -6.56 11.24
N GLN A 138 0.77 -6.67 12.57
CA GLN A 138 -0.45 -6.87 13.34
C GLN A 138 -1.37 -5.63 13.33
N ALA A 139 -0.80 -4.43 13.45
CA ALA A 139 -1.57 -3.18 13.45
C ALA A 139 -2.28 -2.99 12.11
N ILE A 140 -1.54 -3.17 10.99
CA ILE A 140 -2.10 -3.07 9.64
C ILE A 140 -3.18 -4.15 9.43
N GLY A 141 -2.91 -5.40 9.79
CA GLY A 141 -3.88 -6.48 9.65
C GLY A 141 -5.17 -6.25 10.44
N THR A 142 -5.08 -5.61 11.60
CA THR A 142 -6.25 -5.26 12.42
C THR A 142 -7.12 -4.20 11.74
N LEU A 143 -6.51 -3.16 11.16
CA LEU A 143 -7.22 -2.14 10.41
C LEU A 143 -7.88 -2.73 9.15
N LEU A 144 -7.14 -3.52 8.36
CA LEU A 144 -7.68 -4.17 7.16
C LEU A 144 -8.87 -5.09 7.49
N ALA A 145 -8.83 -5.80 8.63
CA ALA A 145 -9.97 -6.61 9.07
C ALA A 145 -11.21 -5.75 9.43
N ALA A 146 -11.02 -4.52 9.93
CA ALA A 146 -12.11 -3.58 10.16
C ALA A 146 -12.69 -3.06 8.83
N ASN A 147 -11.85 -2.66 7.87
CA ASN A 147 -12.30 -2.24 6.54
C ASN A 147 -13.06 -3.37 5.82
N ARG A 148 -12.54 -4.61 5.89
CA ARG A 148 -13.20 -5.78 5.32
C ARG A 148 -14.60 -6.02 5.91
N ARG A 149 -14.77 -5.80 7.21
CA ARG A 149 -16.08 -5.91 7.87
C ARG A 149 -17.03 -4.82 7.38
N ASP A 150 -16.55 -3.59 7.28
CA ASP A 150 -17.31 -2.43 6.81
C ASP A 150 -17.90 -2.70 5.41
N GLU A 151 -17.02 -2.97 4.44
CA GLU A 151 -17.36 -3.31 3.06
C GLU A 151 -18.32 -4.52 2.95
N ALA A 152 -18.02 -5.60 3.66
CA ALA A 152 -18.86 -6.80 3.62
C ALA A 152 -20.27 -6.54 4.17
N SER A 153 -20.39 -5.79 5.26
CA SER A 153 -21.70 -5.44 5.81
C SER A 153 -22.45 -4.44 4.92
N ALA A 154 -21.75 -3.50 4.28
CA ALA A 154 -22.33 -2.58 3.33
C ALA A 154 -22.88 -3.31 2.09
N ASN A 155 -22.13 -4.28 1.57
CA ASN A 155 -22.59 -5.10 0.45
C ASN A 155 -23.86 -5.90 0.80
N ILE A 156 -23.98 -6.40 2.03
CA ILE A 156 -25.20 -7.07 2.52
C ILE A 156 -26.42 -6.13 2.50
N GLU A 157 -26.27 -4.88 2.92
CA GLU A 157 -27.40 -3.93 2.88
C GLU A 157 -27.73 -3.46 1.45
N GLY A 158 -26.73 -3.35 0.57
CA GLY A 158 -26.98 -3.19 -0.87
C GLY A 158 -27.82 -4.32 -1.45
N TRP A 159 -27.54 -5.57 -1.05
CA TRP A 159 -28.35 -6.73 -1.41
C TRP A 159 -29.79 -6.65 -0.86
N ASN A 160 -29.95 -6.26 0.40
CA ASN A 160 -31.28 -6.10 1.01
C ASN A 160 -32.10 -5.02 0.29
N ALA A 161 -31.46 -3.91 -0.11
CA ALA A 161 -32.09 -2.87 -0.91
C ALA A 161 -32.53 -3.40 -2.28
N LEU A 162 -31.68 -4.18 -2.97
CA LEU A 162 -32.01 -4.81 -4.26
C LEU A 162 -33.17 -5.82 -4.14
N VAL A 163 -33.13 -6.70 -3.14
CA VAL A 163 -34.21 -7.66 -2.87
C VAL A 163 -35.52 -6.93 -2.60
N GLY A 164 -35.50 -5.86 -1.79
CA GLY A 164 -36.66 -5.03 -1.51
C GLY A 164 -37.27 -4.42 -2.77
N MET A 165 -36.43 -3.97 -3.71
CA MET A 165 -36.87 -3.44 -5.01
C MET A 165 -37.54 -4.52 -5.87
N VAL A 166 -36.87 -5.67 -6.02
CA VAL A 166 -37.37 -6.77 -6.86
C VAL A 166 -38.69 -7.32 -6.29
N LYS A 167 -38.80 -7.47 -4.97
CA LYS A 167 -40.02 -7.95 -4.32
C LYS A 167 -41.17 -6.94 -4.35
N THR A 168 -40.87 -5.65 -4.39
CA THR A 168 -41.91 -4.63 -4.57
C THR A 168 -42.50 -4.69 -5.99
N ALA A 169 -41.67 -4.98 -6.99
CA ALA A 169 -42.13 -5.18 -8.36
C ALA A 169 -42.86 -6.52 -8.57
N ASN A 170 -42.38 -7.58 -7.91
CA ASN A 170 -42.95 -8.92 -7.95
C ASN A 170 -42.91 -9.56 -6.54
N PRO A 171 -44.03 -9.57 -5.79
CA PRO A 171 -44.07 -10.15 -4.45
C PRO A 171 -43.66 -11.63 -4.37
N ASP A 172 -43.85 -12.38 -5.45
CA ASP A 172 -43.51 -13.79 -5.58
C ASP A 172 -42.10 -14.01 -6.19
N ALA A 173 -41.29 -12.95 -6.25
CA ALA A 173 -39.95 -13.03 -6.83
C ALA A 173 -39.09 -14.11 -6.17
N THR A 174 -38.40 -14.85 -7.03
CA THR A 174 -37.46 -15.91 -6.69
C THR A 174 -36.03 -15.38 -6.70
N LEU A 175 -35.07 -16.20 -6.23
CA LEU A 175 -33.65 -15.85 -6.31
C LEU A 175 -33.16 -15.67 -7.75
N GLN A 176 -33.80 -16.33 -8.73
CA GLN A 176 -33.53 -16.13 -10.15
C GLN A 176 -33.93 -14.71 -10.60
N ASP A 177 -35.06 -14.19 -10.11
CA ASP A 177 -35.52 -12.85 -10.45
C ASP A 177 -34.57 -11.78 -9.89
N VAL A 178 -34.09 -11.97 -8.65
CA VAL A 178 -33.07 -11.09 -8.06
C VAL A 178 -31.75 -11.17 -8.83
N TYR A 179 -31.31 -12.39 -9.18
CA TYR A 179 -30.11 -12.58 -10.00
C TYR A 179 -30.20 -11.91 -11.37
N GLY A 180 -31.36 -11.96 -12.01
CA GLY A 180 -31.60 -11.32 -13.30
C GLY A 180 -31.68 -9.79 -13.23
N ALA A 181 -31.90 -9.21 -12.04
CA ALA A 181 -32.07 -7.78 -11.87
C ALA A 181 -30.76 -7.00 -11.78
N SER A 182 -29.66 -7.60 -11.30
CA SER A 182 -28.36 -6.93 -11.19
C SER A 182 -27.20 -7.90 -11.37
N THR A 183 -26.14 -7.44 -12.04
CA THR A 183 -24.90 -8.21 -12.19
C THR A 183 -24.18 -8.45 -10.87
N ARG A 184 -24.43 -7.63 -9.84
CA ARG A 184 -23.87 -7.78 -8.47
C ARG A 184 -24.38 -9.02 -7.76
N ALA A 185 -25.56 -9.52 -8.13
CA ALA A 185 -26.15 -10.70 -7.51
C ALA A 185 -25.26 -11.96 -7.62
N LYS A 186 -24.28 -11.97 -8.53
CA LYS A 186 -23.25 -13.04 -8.64
C LYS A 186 -22.40 -13.20 -7.38
N GLU A 187 -22.25 -12.15 -6.57
CA GLU A 187 -21.48 -12.16 -5.31
C GLU A 187 -22.26 -12.92 -4.22
N PHE A 188 -23.59 -13.02 -4.37
CA PHE A 188 -24.51 -13.61 -3.41
C PHE A 188 -25.01 -14.99 -3.85
N VAL A 189 -25.13 -15.22 -5.15
CA VAL A 189 -25.85 -16.34 -5.75
C VAL A 189 -24.97 -17.09 -6.75
N ARG A 190 -24.88 -18.41 -6.56
CA ARG A 190 -24.31 -19.35 -7.52
C ARG A 190 -25.39 -19.85 -8.48
N VAL A 191 -25.01 -19.94 -9.74
CA VAL A 191 -25.82 -20.57 -10.79
C VAL A 191 -25.23 -21.94 -11.09
N GLN A 192 -26.00 -23.00 -10.90
CA GLN A 192 -25.63 -24.33 -11.35
C GLN A 192 -26.21 -24.58 -12.76
N PRO A 193 -25.36 -24.87 -13.76
CA PRO A 193 -25.83 -25.15 -15.12
C PRO A 193 -26.70 -26.43 -15.16
N GLY A 194 -27.81 -26.37 -15.88
CA GLY A 194 -28.69 -27.52 -16.11
C GLY A 194 -29.99 -27.14 -16.84
N PRO A 195 -30.80 -28.11 -17.25
CA PRO A 195 -32.19 -27.89 -17.65
C PRO A 195 -33.17 -28.33 -16.53
N PRO A 196 -33.67 -27.43 -15.66
CA PRO A 196 -33.45 -25.98 -15.62
C PRO A 196 -32.16 -25.57 -14.88
N MET A 197 -31.71 -24.33 -15.09
CA MET A 197 -30.66 -23.73 -14.27
C MET A 197 -31.18 -23.59 -12.83
N THR A 198 -30.30 -23.77 -11.85
CA THR A 198 -30.67 -23.57 -10.44
C THR A 198 -29.86 -22.45 -9.82
N TYR A 199 -30.51 -21.67 -8.96
CA TYR A 199 -29.96 -20.48 -8.31
C TYR A 199 -29.97 -20.73 -6.81
N THR A 200 -28.81 -20.68 -6.18
CA THR A 200 -28.64 -20.91 -4.73
C THR A 200 -27.66 -19.90 -4.17
N ALA A 201 -27.87 -19.45 -2.92
CA ALA A 201 -26.88 -18.63 -2.25
C ALA A 201 -25.50 -19.33 -2.21
N HIS A 202 -24.42 -18.55 -2.12
CA HIS A 202 -23.10 -19.13 -1.82
C HIS A 202 -23.16 -19.93 -0.50
N PRO A 203 -22.43 -21.04 -0.36
CA PRO A 203 -22.61 -22.00 0.74
C PRO A 203 -22.30 -21.44 2.14
N ASP A 204 -21.57 -20.33 2.19
CA ASP A 204 -21.19 -19.55 3.37
C ASP A 204 -22.05 -18.30 3.56
N LEU A 205 -23.12 -18.15 2.77
CA LEU A 205 -24.13 -17.10 2.90
C LEU A 205 -25.49 -17.73 3.19
N THR A 206 -26.16 -17.22 4.22
CA THR A 206 -27.50 -17.64 4.62
C THR A 206 -28.50 -16.53 4.36
N LEU A 207 -29.45 -16.80 3.46
CA LEU A 207 -30.59 -15.92 3.19
C LEU A 207 -31.74 -16.20 4.15
N ASN A 208 -32.49 -15.16 4.47
CA ASN A 208 -33.78 -15.22 5.14
C ASN A 208 -34.85 -15.78 4.18
N GLU A 209 -36.01 -16.16 4.72
CA GLU A 209 -37.13 -16.68 3.90
C GLU A 209 -37.59 -15.68 2.83
N ASP A 210 -37.44 -14.38 3.11
CA ASP A 210 -37.79 -13.31 2.18
C ASP A 210 -36.67 -12.97 1.18
N LEU A 211 -35.61 -13.77 1.10
CA LEU A 211 -34.40 -13.57 0.28
C LEU A 211 -33.47 -12.45 0.76
N SER A 212 -33.84 -11.66 1.77
CA SER A 212 -32.91 -10.73 2.42
C SER A 212 -31.80 -11.48 3.15
N MET A 213 -30.79 -10.77 3.64
CA MET A 213 -29.68 -11.32 4.38
C MET A 213 -29.44 -10.50 5.65
N THR A 214 -29.45 -11.16 6.80
CA THR A 214 -29.03 -10.54 8.06
C THR A 214 -27.51 -10.51 8.15
N ALA A 215 -26.93 -9.39 8.53
CA ALA A 215 -25.49 -9.20 8.74
C ALA A 215 -24.97 -9.92 10.01
N THR A 216 -25.14 -11.24 10.08
CA THR A 216 -24.54 -12.09 11.11
C THR A 216 -23.03 -12.18 10.92
N ALA A 217 -22.27 -12.53 11.96
CA ALA A 217 -20.82 -12.72 11.84
C ALA A 217 -20.45 -13.74 10.73
N ALA A 218 -21.26 -14.78 10.53
CA ALA A 218 -21.05 -15.76 9.47
C ALA A 218 -21.31 -15.18 8.08
N ASN A 219 -22.39 -14.42 7.90
CA ASN A 219 -22.70 -13.79 6.61
C ASN A 219 -21.71 -12.68 6.27
N ILE A 220 -21.26 -11.89 7.24
CA ILE A 220 -20.22 -10.88 7.03
C ILE A 220 -18.90 -11.56 6.60
N GLU A 221 -18.53 -12.66 7.26
CA GLU A 221 -17.33 -13.41 6.88
C GLU A 221 -17.43 -14.04 5.49
N GLY A 222 -18.59 -14.63 5.16
CA GLY A 222 -18.86 -15.14 3.82
C GLY A 222 -18.85 -14.03 2.78
N MET A 223 -19.42 -12.87 3.09
CA MET A 223 -19.48 -11.76 2.16
C MET A 223 -18.11 -11.13 1.92
N GLY A 224 -17.27 -11.04 2.96
CA GLY A 224 -15.88 -10.64 2.77
C GLY A 224 -15.17 -11.51 1.72
N LYS A 225 -15.45 -12.82 1.65
CA LYS A 225 -14.83 -13.72 0.66
C LYS A 225 -15.31 -13.53 -0.77
N HIS A 226 -16.59 -13.22 -0.97
CA HIS A 226 -17.18 -13.05 -2.31
C HIS A 226 -17.24 -11.60 -2.78
N TYR A 227 -16.62 -10.67 -2.04
CA TYR A 227 -16.61 -9.25 -2.38
C TYR A 227 -15.25 -8.60 -2.13
N TYR A 228 -14.83 -8.53 -0.87
CA TYR A 228 -13.57 -7.87 -0.49
C TYR A 228 -12.35 -8.66 -0.96
N ASP A 229 -12.40 -9.99 -0.84
CA ASP A 229 -11.27 -10.89 -1.11
C ASP A 229 -11.20 -11.37 -2.58
N GLU A 230 -12.01 -10.82 -3.51
CA GLU A 230 -12.01 -11.26 -4.92
C GLU A 230 -10.72 -10.93 -5.70
N GLY A 231 -9.82 -10.16 -5.08
CA GLY A 231 -8.57 -9.72 -5.71
C GLY A 231 -8.83 -8.66 -6.78
N VAL A 232 -7.93 -8.57 -7.77
CA VAL A 232 -7.91 -7.44 -8.73
C VAL A 232 -9.12 -7.38 -9.68
N SER A 233 -10.08 -8.32 -9.57
CA SER A 233 -11.37 -8.24 -10.27
C SER A 233 -12.18 -7.00 -9.86
N SER A 234 -11.95 -6.45 -8.66
CA SER A 234 -12.60 -5.24 -8.16
C SER A 234 -12.20 -3.98 -8.93
N ARG A 235 -11.06 -4.00 -9.65
CA ARG A 235 -10.56 -2.89 -10.48
C ARG A 235 -10.51 -1.56 -9.73
N LEU A 236 -10.04 -1.59 -8.49
CA LEU A 236 -9.89 -0.39 -7.68
C LEU A 236 -8.65 0.40 -8.04
N GLY A 237 -8.60 1.63 -7.52
CA GLY A 237 -7.47 2.55 -7.67
C GLY A 237 -7.42 3.25 -9.03
N PRO A 238 -6.50 4.21 -9.20
CA PRO A 238 -6.42 5.08 -10.37
C PRO A 238 -6.20 4.33 -11.70
N ASN A 239 -5.53 3.18 -11.65
CA ASN A 239 -5.24 2.35 -12.82
C ASN A 239 -6.29 1.24 -13.05
N GLY A 240 -7.29 1.12 -12.16
CA GLY A 240 -8.32 0.09 -12.25
C GLY A 240 -7.79 -1.34 -12.18
N ASN A 241 -6.69 -1.56 -11.44
CA ASN A 241 -5.96 -2.83 -11.39
C ASN A 241 -5.64 -3.30 -9.96
N SER A 242 -6.16 -2.61 -8.94
CA SER A 242 -6.03 -3.02 -7.54
C SER A 242 -7.26 -3.79 -7.05
N ASP A 243 -7.09 -4.38 -5.88
CA ASP A 243 -8.13 -4.96 -5.04
C ASP A 243 -8.38 -4.12 -3.79
N TYR A 244 -9.41 -4.48 -3.01
CA TYR A 244 -9.78 -3.81 -1.77
C TYR A 244 -8.65 -3.82 -0.74
N GLN A 245 -8.00 -4.97 -0.57
CA GLN A 245 -6.99 -5.15 0.46
C GLN A 245 -5.78 -4.23 0.24
N ASN A 246 -5.26 -4.17 -0.98
CA ASN A 246 -4.15 -3.28 -1.35
C ASN A 246 -4.60 -1.82 -1.43
N TYR A 247 -5.84 -1.54 -1.82
CA TYR A 247 -6.38 -0.18 -1.85
C TYR A 247 -6.43 0.44 -0.45
N TYR A 248 -7.00 -0.28 0.53
CA TYR A 248 -7.02 0.17 1.92
C TYR A 248 -5.63 0.17 2.57
N ALA A 249 -4.79 -0.83 2.26
CA ALA A 249 -3.45 -0.91 2.80
C ALA A 249 -2.54 0.24 2.36
N THR A 250 -2.80 0.88 1.22
CA THR A 250 -2.04 2.06 0.77
C THR A 250 -2.06 3.18 1.81
N ASP A 251 -3.21 3.48 2.42
CA ASP A 251 -3.30 4.48 3.49
C ASP A 251 -2.62 3.98 4.78
N ALA A 252 -2.85 2.72 5.17
CA ALA A 252 -2.25 2.14 6.37
C ALA A 252 -0.72 2.15 6.32
N ILE A 253 -0.12 1.73 5.20
CA ILE A 253 1.33 1.77 4.99
C ILE A 253 1.83 3.22 4.96
N GLY A 254 1.12 4.12 4.26
CA GLY A 254 1.49 5.54 4.21
C GLY A 254 1.58 6.18 5.59
N ARG A 255 0.60 5.93 6.46
CA ARG A 255 0.59 6.40 7.85
C ARG A 255 1.72 5.81 8.68
N ALA A 256 2.00 4.51 8.55
CA ALA A 256 3.12 3.87 9.23
C ALA A 256 4.47 4.48 8.80
N CYS A 257 4.65 4.74 7.50
CA CYS A 257 5.84 5.43 6.97
C CYS A 257 5.96 6.87 7.49
N GLU A 258 4.84 7.60 7.57
CA GLU A 258 4.85 8.95 8.15
C GLU A 258 5.27 8.94 9.62
N GLU A 259 4.84 7.94 10.38
CA GLU A 259 5.20 7.79 11.79
C GLU A 259 6.67 7.36 11.99
N GLU A 260 7.20 6.50 11.13
CA GLU A 260 8.64 6.18 11.05
C GLU A 260 9.48 7.44 10.78
N ALA A 261 9.04 8.30 9.86
CA ALA A 261 9.76 9.53 9.53
C ALA A 261 9.83 10.52 10.71
N LYS A 262 8.87 10.48 11.64
CA LYS A 262 8.88 11.28 12.88
C LYS A 262 9.83 10.70 13.94
N ASN A 263 10.15 9.41 13.86
CA ASN A 263 10.96 8.67 14.82
C ASN A 263 12.21 8.06 14.15
N PRO A 264 13.09 8.87 13.52
CA PRO A 264 14.20 8.35 12.74
C PRO A 264 15.18 7.58 13.63
N ALA A 265 15.67 6.46 13.10
CA ALA A 265 16.61 5.63 13.79
C ALA A 265 17.93 6.37 14.08
N PRO A 266 18.48 6.35 15.32
CA PRO A 266 19.70 7.10 15.65
C PRO A 266 20.93 6.70 14.83
N ASP A 267 20.96 5.46 14.36
CA ASP A 267 21.98 4.86 13.50
C ASP A 267 21.68 4.99 11.99
N GLY A 268 20.52 5.55 11.62
CA GLY A 268 20.09 5.72 10.24
C GLY A 268 19.61 4.45 9.54
N ILE A 269 19.51 3.32 10.27
CA ILE A 269 19.03 2.05 9.74
C ILE A 269 17.54 1.94 10.04
N SER A 270 16.70 1.76 9.02
CA SER A 270 15.26 1.58 9.21
C SER A 270 14.98 0.39 10.13
N ARG A 271 14.07 0.58 11.09
CA ARG A 271 13.57 -0.49 11.95
C ARG A 271 12.23 -1.04 11.47
N MET A 272 11.65 -0.45 10.43
CA MET A 272 10.36 -0.83 9.87
C MET A 272 10.40 -2.25 9.31
N SER A 273 9.42 -3.06 9.71
CA SER A 273 9.20 -4.40 9.19
C SER A 273 7.71 -4.67 9.01
N VAL A 274 7.40 -5.42 7.95
CA VAL A 274 6.04 -5.77 7.56
C VAL A 274 6.06 -7.16 6.96
N ASN A 275 5.14 -8.05 7.33
CA ASN A 275 4.96 -9.32 6.63
C ASN A 275 3.96 -9.12 5.47
N MET A 276 4.47 -8.82 4.29
CA MET A 276 3.62 -8.48 3.13
C MET A 276 2.75 -9.66 2.69
N ALA A 277 3.31 -10.87 2.72
CA ALA A 277 2.59 -12.08 2.34
C ALA A 277 1.45 -12.43 3.32
N GLN A 278 1.67 -12.29 4.63
CA GLN A 278 0.62 -12.51 5.64
C GLN A 278 -0.53 -11.54 5.46
N LEU A 279 -0.24 -10.31 5.04
CA LEU A 279 -1.23 -9.27 4.79
C LEU A 279 -1.79 -9.28 3.37
N GLY A 280 -1.40 -10.22 2.51
CA GLY A 280 -1.86 -10.28 1.12
C GLY A 280 -1.48 -9.04 0.27
N LEU A 281 -0.42 -8.33 0.66
CA LEU A 281 -0.03 -7.06 0.05
C LEU A 281 0.98 -7.26 -1.07
N GLN A 282 0.90 -6.38 -2.07
CA GLN A 282 1.83 -6.28 -3.17
C GLN A 282 2.31 -4.83 -3.28
N GLU A 283 3.62 -4.64 -3.13
CA GLU A 283 4.26 -3.32 -3.22
C GLU A 283 3.86 -2.56 -4.49
N SER A 284 3.83 -3.26 -5.64
CA SER A 284 3.41 -2.67 -6.90
C SER A 284 1.98 -2.14 -6.91
N LEU A 285 1.06 -2.80 -6.21
CA LEU A 285 -0.33 -2.33 -6.11
C LEU A 285 -0.43 -1.14 -5.16
N LEU A 286 0.26 -1.18 -4.01
CA LEU A 286 0.31 -0.06 -3.07
C LEU A 286 0.77 1.23 -3.76
N GLU A 287 1.84 1.14 -4.55
CA GLU A 287 2.39 2.27 -5.30
C GLU A 287 1.50 2.71 -6.45
N GLN A 288 0.87 1.78 -7.17
CA GLN A 288 -0.06 2.11 -8.25
C GLN A 288 -1.38 2.71 -7.74
N ASN A 289 -1.72 2.49 -6.46
CA ASN A 289 -2.78 3.19 -5.75
C ASN A 289 -2.40 4.61 -5.31
N GLY A 290 -1.13 5.01 -5.47
CA GLY A 290 -0.65 6.34 -5.09
C GLY A 290 -0.22 6.43 -3.63
N LEU A 291 0.70 5.57 -3.22
CA LEU A 291 1.26 5.55 -1.88
C LEU A 291 1.83 6.90 -1.47
N SER A 292 1.29 7.47 -0.39
CA SER A 292 1.77 8.71 0.22
C SER A 292 2.60 8.39 1.44
N LEU A 293 3.88 8.72 1.42
CA LEU A 293 4.76 8.62 2.60
C LEU A 293 4.61 9.79 3.59
N GLY A 294 3.69 10.73 3.33
CA GLY A 294 3.47 11.91 4.16
C GLY A 294 4.30 13.13 3.75
N LYS A 295 3.87 14.31 4.24
CA LYS A 295 4.51 15.58 3.87
C LYS A 295 5.85 15.75 4.58
N GLY A 296 6.92 15.88 3.80
CA GLY A 296 8.28 16.07 4.33
C GLY A 296 8.98 14.76 4.69
N ALA A 297 8.32 13.61 4.53
CA ALA A 297 8.97 12.32 4.53
C ALA A 297 9.93 12.21 3.33
N PRO A 298 10.99 11.38 3.43
CA PRO A 298 11.81 11.05 2.28
C PRO A 298 10.93 10.45 1.16
N PRO A 299 11.32 10.58 -0.12
CA PRO A 299 10.55 10.01 -1.24
C PRO A 299 10.50 8.47 -1.22
N ARG A 300 11.21 7.84 -0.27
CA ARG A 300 11.37 6.41 -0.14
C ARG A 300 11.54 6.02 1.32
N GLN A 301 10.83 4.98 1.76
CA GLN A 301 10.94 4.39 3.09
C GLN A 301 11.47 2.95 2.98
N PRO A 302 12.66 2.63 3.53
CA PRO A 302 13.13 1.25 3.61
C PRO A 302 12.31 0.44 4.63
N TYR A 303 12.00 -0.82 4.31
CA TYR A 303 11.38 -1.76 5.25
C TYR A 303 11.89 -3.19 5.03
N PHE A 304 11.85 -4.00 6.08
CA PHE A 304 12.16 -5.43 6.01
C PHE A 304 10.88 -6.25 5.81
N ASP A 305 10.76 -6.93 4.68
CA ASP A 305 9.70 -7.91 4.47
C ASP A 305 10.03 -9.20 5.21
N THR A 306 9.23 -9.51 6.23
CA THR A 306 9.39 -10.68 7.08
C THR A 306 8.68 -11.93 6.53
N SER A 307 8.12 -11.84 5.32
CA SER A 307 7.57 -12.99 4.59
C SER A 307 8.61 -14.06 4.22
N THR A 308 9.89 -13.68 4.19
CA THR A 308 11.02 -14.56 3.85
C THR A 308 11.99 -14.73 5.03
N SER A 309 12.81 -15.79 4.98
CA SER A 309 13.86 -16.05 5.96
C SER A 309 15.21 -16.31 5.27
N PRO A 310 16.22 -15.42 5.41
CA PRO A 310 16.17 -14.16 6.17
C PRO A 310 15.25 -13.13 5.51
N SER A 311 14.75 -12.16 6.30
CA SER A 311 13.91 -11.07 5.81
C SER A 311 14.62 -10.28 4.70
N THR A 312 13.85 -9.82 3.71
CA THR A 312 14.37 -9.09 2.56
C THR A 312 14.14 -7.58 2.71
N LEU A 313 15.17 -6.78 2.44
CA LEU A 313 15.03 -5.32 2.40
C LEU A 313 14.30 -4.91 1.13
N HIS A 314 13.26 -4.10 1.28
CA HIS A 314 12.44 -3.53 0.22
C HIS A 314 12.22 -2.03 0.49
N TYR A 315 11.48 -1.38 -0.41
CA TYR A 315 11.26 0.05 -0.36
C TYR A 315 9.81 0.38 -0.69
N PHE A 316 9.19 1.19 0.16
CA PHE A 316 7.97 1.88 -0.21
C PHE A 316 8.35 3.21 -0.86
N ASP A 317 7.92 3.43 -2.11
CA ASP A 317 8.12 4.70 -2.80
C ASP A 317 6.90 5.63 -2.71
N HIS A 318 7.16 6.93 -2.62
CA HIS A 318 6.12 7.95 -2.71
C HIS A 318 5.66 8.09 -4.17
N THR A 319 4.41 7.73 -4.44
CA THR A 319 3.87 7.66 -5.82
C THR A 319 2.58 8.45 -6.02
N VAL A 320 2.23 9.32 -5.07
CA VAL A 320 1.15 10.29 -5.25
C VAL A 320 1.40 11.10 -6.53
N GLY A 321 0.41 11.09 -7.43
CA GLY A 321 0.45 11.81 -8.70
C GLY A 321 1.16 11.07 -9.86
N THR A 322 1.96 10.05 -9.60
CA THR A 322 2.54 9.19 -10.66
C THR A 322 1.75 7.91 -10.86
N TYR A 323 1.22 7.33 -9.78
CA TYR A 323 0.47 6.06 -9.78
C TYR A 323 1.22 4.92 -10.50
N ALA A 324 2.54 4.97 -10.45
CA ALA A 324 3.43 4.06 -11.16
C ALA A 324 4.32 3.32 -10.17
N HIS A 325 4.35 2.00 -10.28
CA HIS A 325 5.26 1.17 -9.48
C HIS A 325 6.71 1.46 -9.85
N VAL A 326 7.56 1.59 -8.83
CA VAL A 326 9.01 1.68 -8.94
C VAL A 326 9.59 0.29 -8.67
N PRO A 327 10.10 -0.42 -9.69
CA PRO A 327 10.56 -1.79 -9.48
C PRO A 327 11.71 -1.86 -8.47
N ILE A 328 11.65 -2.86 -7.57
CA ILE A 328 12.70 -3.16 -6.60
C ILE A 328 14.08 -3.31 -7.30
N THR A 329 14.11 -3.92 -8.49
CA THR A 329 15.33 -4.02 -9.31
C THR A 329 15.71 -2.75 -10.06
N ALA A 330 14.75 -1.85 -10.32
CA ALA A 330 15.02 -0.57 -10.98
C ALA A 330 15.85 0.36 -10.09
N GLN A 331 15.93 0.07 -8.79
CA GLN A 331 16.80 0.79 -7.87
C GLN A 331 17.32 -0.16 -6.78
N THR A 332 18.25 -1.07 -7.13
CA THR A 332 19.49 -1.06 -6.33
C THR A 332 19.87 0.40 -6.23
N ALA A 333 19.91 0.99 -5.03
CA ALA A 333 20.51 2.30 -4.88
C ALA A 333 21.73 2.32 -5.80
N PRO A 334 21.81 3.22 -6.80
CA PRO A 334 22.96 3.21 -7.68
C PRO A 334 24.15 3.27 -6.73
N LEU A 335 25.08 2.32 -6.85
CA LEU A 335 26.45 2.56 -6.45
C LEU A 335 26.74 3.97 -6.99
N ALA A 336 26.87 4.96 -6.09
CA ALA A 336 26.54 6.37 -6.37
C ALA A 336 27.52 7.06 -7.34
N GLY A 337 28.29 6.29 -8.12
CA GLY A 337 28.99 6.70 -9.31
C GLY A 337 29.43 5.47 -10.10
N GLY A 338 29.62 5.63 -11.42
CA GLY A 338 30.18 4.56 -12.27
C GLY A 338 31.52 3.99 -11.76
N ASN A 339 32.22 4.75 -10.90
CA ASN A 339 33.48 4.36 -10.26
C ASN A 339 33.31 3.31 -9.16
N ASP A 340 32.19 3.27 -8.44
CA ASP A 340 31.95 2.29 -7.37
C ASP A 340 31.61 0.92 -7.95
N ARG A 341 30.84 0.91 -9.03
CA ARG A 341 30.56 -0.31 -9.80
C ARG A 341 31.83 -0.91 -10.38
N ALA A 342 32.66 -0.08 -11.02
CA ALA A 342 33.94 -0.52 -11.56
C ALA A 342 34.88 -1.06 -10.46
N LEU A 343 34.93 -0.39 -9.30
CA LEU A 343 35.72 -0.86 -8.16
C LEU A 343 35.17 -2.17 -7.59
N HIS A 344 33.85 -2.32 -7.47
CA HIS A 344 33.22 -3.56 -7.02
C HIS A 344 33.58 -4.72 -7.95
N ASP A 345 33.45 -4.54 -9.26
CA ASP A 345 33.80 -5.56 -10.26
C ASP A 345 35.28 -5.94 -10.18
N GLN A 346 36.17 -4.96 -9.96
CA GLN A 346 37.60 -5.22 -9.73
C GLN A 346 37.84 -6.06 -8.46
N ILE A 347 37.20 -5.71 -7.34
CA ILE A 347 37.32 -6.43 -6.07
C ILE A 347 36.80 -7.86 -6.22
N ARG A 348 35.64 -8.06 -6.85
CA ARG A 348 35.09 -9.39 -7.14
C ARG A 348 36.07 -10.25 -7.94
N GLY A 349 36.71 -9.67 -8.96
CA GLY A 349 37.74 -10.36 -9.75
C GLY A 349 38.92 -10.81 -8.88
N LYS A 350 39.37 -9.97 -7.94
CA LYS A 350 40.45 -10.31 -7.02
C LYS A 350 40.05 -11.30 -5.94
N VAL A 351 38.80 -11.28 -5.48
CA VAL A 351 38.26 -12.32 -4.60
C VAL A 351 38.16 -13.66 -5.33
N ALA A 352 37.74 -13.67 -6.60
CA ALA A 352 37.72 -14.88 -7.41
C ALA A 352 39.13 -15.46 -7.65
N GLU A 353 40.13 -14.63 -7.91
CA GLU A 353 41.54 -15.04 -7.98
C GLU A 353 42.02 -15.64 -6.64
N LEU A 354 41.64 -15.03 -5.52
CA LEU A 354 41.93 -15.53 -4.17
C LEU A 354 41.27 -16.88 -3.92
N ASP A 355 39.99 -17.04 -4.26
CA ASP A 355 39.27 -18.31 -4.10
C ASP A 355 39.92 -19.42 -4.92
N ALA A 356 40.25 -19.15 -6.18
CA ALA A 356 40.93 -20.10 -7.07
C ALA A 356 42.29 -20.52 -6.52
N ALA A 357 43.08 -19.58 -5.98
CA ALA A 357 44.36 -19.87 -5.34
C ALA A 357 44.22 -20.75 -4.08
N ASN A 358 43.04 -20.78 -3.47
CA ASN A 358 42.72 -21.62 -2.31
C ASN A 358 41.86 -22.85 -2.67
N GLY A 359 41.70 -23.16 -3.97
CA GLY A 359 40.96 -24.34 -4.43
C GLY A 359 39.44 -24.24 -4.29
N ARG A 360 38.89 -23.03 -4.20
CA ARG A 360 37.44 -22.75 -4.12
C ARG A 360 36.94 -22.06 -5.38
N SER A 361 35.65 -22.19 -5.64
CA SER A 361 34.92 -21.38 -6.62
C SER A 361 34.25 -20.20 -5.93
N PHE A 362 34.10 -19.09 -6.63
CA PHE A 362 33.35 -17.92 -6.13
C PHE A 362 31.91 -18.33 -5.75
N ASP A 363 31.50 -18.01 -4.52
CA ASP A 363 30.20 -18.39 -3.97
C ASP A 363 29.55 -17.23 -3.19
N ALA A 364 28.45 -17.49 -2.48
CA ALA A 364 27.73 -16.47 -1.72
C ALA A 364 28.54 -15.84 -0.58
N SER A 365 29.56 -16.53 -0.04
CA SER A 365 30.49 -15.96 0.95
C SER A 365 31.51 -15.04 0.28
N SER A 366 31.94 -15.36 -0.95
CA SER A 366 32.78 -14.51 -1.78
C SER A 366 32.08 -13.22 -2.18
N GLU A 367 30.77 -13.28 -2.40
CA GLU A 367 29.91 -12.12 -2.65
C GLU A 367 29.87 -11.17 -1.43
N ARG A 368 29.59 -11.71 -0.23
CA ARG A 368 29.59 -10.94 1.03
C ARG A 368 30.95 -10.32 1.33
N LEU A 369 32.02 -11.08 1.08
CA LEU A 369 33.38 -10.59 1.19
C LEU A 369 33.64 -9.43 0.24
N SER A 370 33.23 -9.55 -1.02
CA SER A 370 33.44 -8.50 -2.05
C SER A 370 32.73 -7.20 -1.69
N ALA A 371 31.49 -7.29 -1.19
CA ALA A 371 30.73 -6.13 -0.74
C ALA A 371 31.36 -5.46 0.51
N SER A 372 31.79 -6.25 1.49
CA SER A 372 32.49 -5.75 2.68
C SER A 372 33.82 -5.07 2.33
N LEU A 373 34.56 -5.62 1.37
CA LEU A 373 35.83 -5.06 0.92
C LEU A 373 35.66 -3.77 0.09
N LEU A 374 34.53 -3.60 -0.60
CA LEU A 374 34.20 -2.36 -1.28
C LEU A 374 34.00 -1.20 -0.29
N VAL A 375 33.28 -1.44 0.80
CA VAL A 375 33.14 -0.47 1.90
C VAL A 375 34.51 -0.12 2.47
N LEU A 376 35.30 -1.14 2.84
CA LEU A 376 36.64 -0.96 3.39
C LEU A 376 37.54 -0.14 2.46
N ALA A 377 37.49 -0.41 1.16
CA ALA A 377 38.25 0.34 0.16
C ALA A 377 37.85 1.82 0.14
N ARG A 378 36.55 2.13 0.13
CA ARG A 378 36.07 3.52 0.13
C ARG A 378 36.36 4.24 1.43
N GLU A 379 36.18 3.62 2.59
CA GLU A 379 36.51 4.21 3.89
C GLU A 379 37.99 4.63 3.99
N ASN A 380 38.87 3.90 3.30
CA ASN A 380 40.30 4.16 3.29
C ASN A 380 40.76 4.95 2.06
N GLY A 381 39.83 5.52 1.29
CA GLY A 381 40.14 6.38 0.14
C GLY A 381 40.78 5.65 -1.04
N LEU A 382 40.60 4.33 -1.15
CA LEU A 382 41.06 3.57 -2.31
C LEU A 382 40.08 3.77 -3.48
N ASP A 383 40.62 4.19 -4.62
CA ASP A 383 39.92 4.34 -5.89
C ASP A 383 40.00 3.09 -6.79
N ARG A 384 40.99 2.22 -6.53
CA ARG A 384 41.24 0.93 -7.19
C ARG A 384 41.79 -0.10 -6.20
N VAL A 385 41.60 -1.39 -6.49
CA VAL A 385 42.16 -2.51 -5.72
C VAL A 385 42.93 -3.45 -6.65
N ASP A 386 44.26 -3.43 -6.54
CA ASP A 386 45.16 -4.23 -7.37
C ASP A 386 45.31 -5.66 -6.83
N HIS A 387 45.16 -5.86 -5.50
CA HIS A 387 45.21 -7.17 -4.86
C HIS A 387 44.22 -7.31 -3.69
N VAL A 388 43.69 -8.53 -3.53
CA VAL A 388 43.02 -9.00 -2.31
C VAL A 388 43.81 -10.17 -1.75
N VAL A 389 44.32 -10.05 -0.53
CA VAL A 389 45.22 -11.06 0.07
C VAL A 389 44.86 -11.34 1.53
N LEU A 390 45.15 -12.56 1.98
CA LEU A 390 44.94 -13.00 3.36
C LEU A 390 46.21 -12.80 4.20
N SER A 391 46.04 -12.58 5.50
CA SER A 391 47.17 -12.53 6.46
C SER A 391 47.94 -13.85 6.44
N ARG A 392 49.27 -13.76 6.49
CA ARG A 392 50.14 -14.91 6.78
C ARG A 392 50.22 -15.09 8.29
N GLN A 393 50.48 -16.33 8.72
CA GLN A 393 50.77 -16.60 10.13
C GLN A 393 52.03 -15.83 10.55
N SER A 394 51.92 -15.01 11.60
CA SER A 394 53.02 -14.19 12.10
C SER A 394 52.77 -13.79 13.55
N GLY A 395 53.62 -14.25 14.47
CA GLY A 395 53.40 -14.04 15.91
C GLY A 395 52.07 -14.63 16.37
N ASP A 396 51.25 -13.82 17.04
CA ASP A 396 49.91 -14.19 17.53
C ASP A 396 48.81 -14.12 16.46
N ILE A 397 49.12 -13.70 15.22
CA ILE A 397 48.15 -13.61 14.12
C ILE A 397 48.07 -14.96 13.40
N ALA A 398 46.86 -15.54 13.35
CA ALA A 398 46.60 -16.75 12.58
C ALA A 398 46.60 -16.46 11.07
N ALA A 399 46.95 -17.46 10.27
CA ALA A 399 46.78 -17.37 8.82
C ALA A 399 45.30 -17.10 8.49
N ALA A 400 45.06 -16.23 7.50
CA ALA A 400 43.72 -15.81 7.05
C ALA A 400 42.83 -15.12 8.09
N GLN A 401 43.35 -14.76 9.26
CA GLN A 401 42.61 -13.99 10.26
C GLN A 401 42.11 -12.65 9.71
N ASN A 402 42.93 -11.98 8.89
CA ASN A 402 42.58 -10.73 8.23
C ASN A 402 42.66 -10.85 6.71
N VAL A 403 41.80 -10.09 6.05
CA VAL A 403 41.81 -9.88 4.60
C VAL A 403 42.21 -8.44 4.32
N PHE A 404 43.02 -8.24 3.29
CA PHE A 404 43.55 -6.93 2.89
C PHE A 404 43.13 -6.58 1.47
N VAL A 405 42.74 -5.33 1.28
CA VAL A 405 42.69 -4.68 -0.04
C VAL A 405 43.96 -3.85 -0.22
N VAL A 406 44.60 -3.96 -1.38
CA VAL A 406 45.88 -3.30 -1.66
C VAL A 406 45.83 -2.57 -3.00
N LYS A 407 46.32 -1.33 -3.02
CA LYS A 407 46.61 -0.54 -4.23
C LYS A 407 48.13 -0.40 -4.37
N GLY A 408 48.67 -0.80 -5.53
CA GLY A 408 50.11 -0.89 -5.81
C GLY A 408 50.69 -2.31 -5.66
N ALA A 409 51.97 -2.46 -6.00
CA ALA A 409 52.65 -3.76 -5.93
C ALA A 409 52.83 -4.22 -4.47
N LEU A 410 52.74 -5.53 -4.22
CA LEU A 410 52.79 -6.10 -2.87
C LEU A 410 54.14 -5.91 -2.16
N ASP A 411 55.22 -5.68 -2.91
CA ASP A 411 56.58 -5.42 -2.44
C ASP A 411 56.96 -3.94 -2.46
N ASP A 412 56.07 -3.05 -2.90
CA ASP A 412 56.28 -1.60 -2.89
C ASP A 412 55.93 -0.99 -1.52
N PRO A 413 56.87 -0.33 -0.83
CA PRO A 413 56.60 0.40 0.42
C PRO A 413 55.58 1.54 0.27
N ALA A 414 55.36 2.05 -0.95
CA ALA A 414 54.37 3.08 -1.23
C ALA A 414 52.95 2.52 -1.47
N SER A 415 52.76 1.19 -1.38
CA SER A 415 51.43 0.57 -1.51
C SER A 415 50.46 1.02 -0.41
N LEU A 416 49.23 1.33 -0.78
CA LEU A 416 48.14 1.64 0.16
C LEU A 416 47.40 0.36 0.51
N ARG A 417 47.13 0.15 1.80
CA ARG A 417 46.52 -1.08 2.31
C ARG A 417 45.46 -0.76 3.35
N ALA A 418 44.34 -1.48 3.28
CA ALA A 418 43.33 -1.51 4.33
C ALA A 418 43.00 -2.96 4.65
N SER A 419 42.58 -3.22 5.89
CA SER A 419 42.31 -4.58 6.37
C SER A 419 41.02 -4.69 7.16
N ALA A 420 40.37 -5.85 7.07
CA ALA A 420 39.24 -6.23 7.91
C ALA A 420 39.43 -7.66 8.44
N ALA A 421 38.74 -7.99 9.52
CA ALA A 421 38.67 -9.37 10.01
C ALA A 421 37.94 -10.23 8.97
N THR A 422 38.58 -11.30 8.49
CA THR A 422 38.03 -12.14 7.40
C THR A 422 36.69 -12.75 7.80
N ALA A 423 36.58 -13.23 9.05
CA ALA A 423 35.38 -13.88 9.56
C ALA A 423 34.15 -12.95 9.60
N GLU A 424 34.36 -11.67 9.92
CA GLU A 424 33.28 -10.68 9.92
C GLU A 424 32.90 -10.31 8.48
N ALA A 425 33.89 -10.06 7.62
CA ALA A 425 33.66 -9.66 6.23
C ALA A 425 32.92 -10.72 5.39
N VAL A 426 33.12 -12.02 5.67
CA VAL A 426 32.40 -13.10 4.97
C VAL A 426 31.02 -13.40 5.54
N GLN A 427 30.71 -12.91 6.75
CA GLN A 427 29.41 -13.10 7.41
C GLN A 427 28.50 -11.89 7.23
N ARG A 428 29.06 -10.68 7.08
CA ARG A 428 28.30 -9.46 6.85
C ARG A 428 27.44 -9.59 5.58
N PRO A 429 26.11 -9.46 5.67
CA PRO A 429 25.23 -9.46 4.51
C PRO A 429 25.66 -8.44 3.46
N VAL A 430 25.46 -8.77 2.18
CA VAL A 430 25.78 -7.88 1.05
C VAL A 430 25.06 -6.55 1.21
N GLN A 431 23.77 -6.59 1.58
CA GLN A 431 22.94 -5.41 1.71
C GLN A 431 23.45 -4.46 2.81
N GLU A 432 23.80 -4.98 3.99
CA GLU A 432 24.39 -4.18 5.08
C GLU A 432 25.67 -3.46 4.64
N SER A 433 26.47 -4.10 3.78
CA SER A 433 27.66 -3.48 3.21
C SER A 433 27.32 -2.38 2.21
N LEU A 434 26.28 -2.55 1.37
CA LEU A 434 25.85 -1.52 0.43
C LEU A 434 25.24 -0.30 1.15
N ASP A 435 24.52 -0.51 2.24
CA ASP A 435 23.99 0.57 3.08
C ASP A 435 25.15 1.36 3.72
N SER A 436 26.14 0.65 4.25
CA SER A 436 27.38 1.26 4.78
C SER A 436 28.12 2.07 3.71
N LEU A 437 28.19 1.56 2.48
CA LEU A 437 28.83 2.23 1.36
C LEU A 437 28.16 3.56 1.01
N ALA A 438 26.82 3.60 1.01
CA ALA A 438 26.07 4.84 0.76
C ALA A 438 26.44 5.93 1.78
N ILE A 439 26.56 5.56 3.06
CA ILE A 439 26.97 6.46 4.15
C ILE A 439 28.41 6.96 3.95
N VAL A 440 29.32 6.08 3.53
CA VAL A 440 30.72 6.46 3.24
C VAL A 440 30.79 7.46 2.08
N ASN A 441 30.03 7.21 1.02
CA ASN A 441 30.00 8.09 -0.15
C ASN A 441 29.42 9.47 0.17
N GLN A 442 28.34 9.53 0.95
CA GLN A 442 27.75 10.80 1.37
C GLN A 442 28.74 11.65 2.19
N ARG A 443 29.42 11.03 3.16
CA ARG A 443 30.47 11.71 3.96
C ARG A 443 31.58 12.28 3.09
N GLN A 444 32.02 11.54 2.07
CA GLN A 444 33.07 12.00 1.16
C GLN A 444 32.62 13.16 0.27
N ALA A 445 31.38 13.13 -0.23
CA ALA A 445 30.81 14.22 -1.01
C ALA A 445 30.68 15.52 -0.19
N ASP A 446 30.27 15.42 1.07
CA ASP A 446 30.16 16.56 1.98
C ASP A 446 31.53 17.17 2.31
N HIS A 447 32.53 16.33 2.57
CA HIS A 447 33.91 16.78 2.77
C HIS A 447 34.48 17.51 1.55
N ALA A 448 34.29 16.96 0.34
CA ALA A 448 34.75 17.59 -0.90
C ALA A 448 34.08 18.95 -1.14
N SER A 449 32.77 19.06 -0.88
CA SER A 449 32.00 20.31 -1.03
C SER A 449 32.45 21.39 -0.03
N GLN A 450 32.77 21.00 1.20
CA GLN A 450 33.30 21.91 2.23
C GLN A 450 34.70 22.40 1.88
N GLU A 451 35.58 21.54 1.36
CA GLU A 451 36.92 21.94 0.92
C GLU A 451 36.88 22.91 -0.27
N GLN A 452 36.02 22.67 -1.25
CA GLN A 452 35.81 23.60 -2.38
C GLN A 452 35.33 24.97 -1.91
N THR A 453 34.37 24.99 -0.98
CA THR A 453 33.86 26.24 -0.39
C THR A 453 34.97 26.98 0.37
N ARG A 454 35.78 26.24 1.14
CA ARG A 454 36.89 26.81 1.91
C ARG A 454 38.00 27.36 1.02
N GLN A 455 38.29 26.71 -0.10
CA GLN A 455 39.22 27.19 -1.12
C GLN A 455 38.70 28.45 -1.81
N GLN A 456 37.43 28.50 -2.21
CA GLN A 456 36.82 29.70 -2.80
C GLN A 456 36.83 30.90 -1.84
N VAL A 457 36.54 30.69 -0.56
CA VAL A 457 36.60 31.75 0.45
C VAL A 457 38.04 32.24 0.65
N GLN A 458 39.03 31.33 0.64
CA GLN A 458 40.45 31.72 0.69
C GLN A 458 40.87 32.50 -0.56
N GLU A 459 40.41 32.13 -1.74
CA GLU A 459 40.75 32.78 -3.01
C GLU A 459 40.10 34.18 -3.14
N GLN A 460 38.86 34.33 -2.66
CA GLN A 460 38.19 35.64 -2.54
C GLN A 460 38.88 36.54 -1.52
N GLN A 461 39.30 36.01 -0.36
CA GLN A 461 40.06 36.79 0.63
C GLN A 461 41.45 37.19 0.13
N ARG A 462 42.12 36.32 -0.64
CA ARG A 462 43.42 36.61 -1.26
C ARG A 462 43.32 37.69 -2.34
N SER A 463 42.21 37.73 -3.07
CA SER A 463 41.93 38.75 -4.09
C SER A 463 41.57 40.11 -3.48
N ALA A 464 40.92 40.12 -2.30
CA ALA A 464 40.56 41.36 -1.58
C ALA A 464 41.74 42.06 -0.89
N LEU A 465 42.84 41.35 -0.62
CA LEU A 465 44.09 41.88 -0.03
C LEU A 465 45.10 42.38 -1.08
N SER A 466 44.80 42.23 -2.37
CA SER A 466 45.67 42.63 -3.50
C SER A 466 45.25 43.96 -4.15
N HIS A 467 44.35 44.73 -3.52
CA HIS A 467 43.93 46.06 -3.97
C HIS A 467 44.26 47.16 -2.96
#